data_AF-A0A7L1ITS3-F1
#
_entry.id   AF-A0A7L1ITS3-F1
#
_cell.length_a   1.000
_cell.length_b   1.000
_cell.length_c   1.000
_cell.angle_alpha   90.00
_cell.angle_beta   90.00
_cell.angle_gamma   90.00
#
_symmetry.space_group_name_H-M   'P 1'
#
loop_
_entity.id
_entity.type
_entity.pdbx_description
1 polymer ?
#
loop_
_entity_poly.entity_id
_entity_poly.type
_entity_poly.pdbx_seq_one_letter_code
_entity_poly.pdbx_strand_id
1 'polypeptide(L)'
;VLEKSTPALGVALLQYVDDLLVSREEGGRVKEATNELLNFLGQQGLRASKTKLQYVETEVKYLRHLVSEGSQKINPERIKGIVDLPLPKTRRELRKFW
;
A
#
# COMPACT_ATOMS: atom_id res chain seq x y z
N VAL A 1 -16.33 2.75 -7.33
CA VAL A 1 -15.75 2.46 -8.67
C VAL A 1 -15.14 1.06 -8.71
N LEU A 2 -14.28 0.69 -7.76
CA LEU A 2 -13.75 -0.68 -7.65
C LEU A 2 -14.67 -1.67 -6.90
N GLU A 3 -15.72 -1.20 -6.21
CA GLU A 3 -16.79 -2.08 -5.68
C GLU A 3 -17.47 -2.94 -6.76
N LYS A 4 -17.31 -2.58 -8.04
CA LYS A 4 -17.83 -3.35 -9.18
C LYS A 4 -16.83 -4.37 -9.75
N SER A 5 -15.55 -4.35 -9.33
CA SER A 5 -14.58 -5.35 -9.75
C SER A 5 -14.58 -6.50 -8.75
N THR A 6 -15.28 -7.59 -9.07
CA THR A 6 -15.12 -8.84 -8.35
C THR A 6 -13.70 -9.35 -8.61
N PRO A 7 -12.83 -9.46 -7.61
CA PRO A 7 -11.50 -10.03 -7.82
C PRO A 7 -11.65 -11.49 -8.26
N ALA A 8 -10.76 -11.96 -9.13
CA ALA A 8 -10.68 -13.38 -9.47
C ALA A 8 -10.49 -14.23 -8.20
N LEU A 9 -10.94 -15.49 -8.24
CA LEU A 9 -10.87 -16.41 -7.09
C LEU A 9 -9.43 -16.48 -6.54
N GLY A 10 -9.25 -16.16 -5.25
CA GLY A 10 -7.96 -16.17 -4.56
C GLY A 10 -7.16 -14.85 -4.65
N VAL A 11 -7.68 -13.81 -5.31
CA VAL A 11 -7.07 -12.46 -5.31
C VAL A 11 -7.70 -11.61 -4.21
N ALA A 12 -6.86 -11.05 -3.34
CA ALA A 12 -7.26 -10.04 -2.38
C ALA A 12 -6.94 -8.64 -2.94
N LEU A 13 -7.95 -7.79 -3.05
CA LEU A 13 -7.80 -6.37 -3.40
C LEU A 13 -8.17 -5.53 -2.17
N LEU A 14 -7.21 -4.77 -1.66
CA LEU A 14 -7.41 -3.82 -0.57
C LEU A 14 -7.33 -2.39 -1.12
N GLN A 15 -8.34 -1.59 -0.84
CA GLN A 15 -8.44 -0.20 -1.30
C GLN A 15 -8.54 0.75 -0.11
N TYR A 16 -7.76 1.83 -0.17
CA TYR A 16 -7.91 2.99 0.69
C TYR A 16 -7.82 4.26 -0.16
N VAL A 17 -8.95 4.90 -0.42
CA VAL A 17 -9.05 6.08 -1.30
C VAL A 17 -8.38 5.81 -2.67
N ASP A 18 -7.20 6.36 -2.90
CA ASP A 18 -6.38 6.23 -4.12
C ASP A 18 -5.29 5.16 -4.03
N ASP A 19 -5.00 4.63 -2.82
CA ASP A 19 -4.03 3.57 -2.60
C ASP A 19 -4.66 2.18 -2.78
N LEU A 20 -4.08 1.38 -3.68
CA LEU A 20 -4.52 0.02 -4.00
C LEU A 20 -3.41 -0.99 -3.68
N LEU A 21 -3.79 -2.11 -3.08
CA LEU A 21 -2.92 -3.24 -2.80
C LEU A 21 -3.57 -4.51 -3.33
N VAL A 22 -2.82 -5.26 -4.15
CA VAL A 22 -3.23 -6.57 -4.69
C VAL A 22 -2.33 -7.63 -4.08
N SER A 23 -2.94 -8.71 -3.58
CA SER A 23 -2.24 -9.88 -3.08
C SER A 23 -2.91 -11.17 -3.56
N ARG A 24 -2.15 -12.26 -3.60
CA ARG A 24 -2.60 -13.61 -3.93
C ARG A 24 -1.71 -14.60 -3.19
N GLU A 25 -2.28 -15.72 -2.74
CA GLU A 25 -1.53 -16.76 -2.01
C GLU A 25 -0.37 -17.35 -2.83
N GLU A 26 -0.49 -17.37 -4.17
CA GLU A 26 0.49 -17.96 -5.07
C GLU A 26 1.22 -16.87 -5.88
N GLY A 27 2.52 -16.66 -5.58
CA GLY A 27 3.30 -15.55 -6.12
C GLY A 27 3.36 -15.49 -7.66
N GLY A 28 3.30 -16.63 -8.35
CA GLY A 28 3.28 -16.69 -9.81
C GLY A 28 2.05 -16.03 -10.44
N ARG A 29 0.96 -15.89 -9.67
CA ARG A 29 -0.34 -15.46 -10.17
C ARG A 29 -0.75 -14.05 -9.72
N VAL A 30 0.05 -13.37 -8.88
CA VAL A 30 -0.11 -11.95 -8.51
C VAL A 30 0.10 -11.04 -9.72
N LYS A 31 1.01 -11.44 -10.63
CA LYS A 31 1.34 -10.70 -11.84
C LYS A 31 0.14 -10.52 -12.76
N GLU A 32 -0.61 -11.61 -12.97
CA GLU A 32 -1.82 -11.62 -13.80
C GLU A 32 -2.88 -10.70 -13.20
N ALA A 33 -3.17 -10.86 -11.91
CA ALA A 33 -4.12 -10.02 -11.18
C ALA A 33 -3.75 -8.52 -11.22
N THR A 34 -2.46 -8.21 -11.08
CA THR A 34 -1.96 -6.83 -11.19
C THR A 34 -2.18 -6.27 -12.59
N ASN A 35 -1.89 -7.05 -13.64
CA ASN A 35 -2.10 -6.62 -15.03
C ASN A 35 -3.58 -6.41 -15.35
N GLU A 36 -4.45 -7.32 -14.90
CA GLU A 36 -5.90 -7.20 -15.05
C GLU A 36 -6.43 -5.94 -14.35
N LEU A 37 -5.98 -5.66 -13.13
CA LEU A 37 -6.37 -4.45 -12.40
C LEU A 37 -5.90 -3.19 -13.14
N LEU A 38 -4.65 -3.14 -13.61
CA LEU A 38 -4.13 -1.98 -14.34
C LEU A 38 -4.90 -1.75 -15.65
N ASN A 39 -5.25 -2.81 -16.37
CA ASN A 39 -6.09 -2.73 -17.57
C ASN A 39 -7.50 -2.23 -17.24
N PHE A 40 -8.10 -2.74 -16.17
CA PHE A 40 -9.41 -2.28 -15.70
C PHE A 40 -9.39 -0.78 -15.35
N LEU A 41 -8.38 -0.33 -14.59
CA LEU A 41 -8.21 1.08 -14.27
C LEU A 41 -8.10 1.93 -15.54
N GLY A 42 -7.31 1.49 -16.52
CA GLY A 42 -7.19 2.15 -17.81
C GLY A 42 -8.51 2.25 -18.58
N GLN A 43 -9.31 1.19 -18.60
CA GLN A 43 -10.64 1.18 -19.24
C GLN A 43 -11.63 2.15 -18.56
N GLN A 44 -11.50 2.34 -17.24
CA GLN A 44 -12.29 3.32 -16.49
C GLN A 44 -11.76 4.75 -16.62
N GLY A 45 -10.70 4.99 -17.40
CA GLY A 45 -10.06 6.30 -17.55
C GLY A 45 -9.18 6.72 -16.36
N LEU A 46 -8.89 5.80 -15.44
CA LEU A 46 -8.01 6.02 -14.29
C LEU A 46 -6.55 5.77 -14.67
N ARG A 47 -5.63 6.45 -13.97
CA ARG A 47 -4.19 6.38 -14.23
C ARG A 47 -3.45 5.97 -12.96
N ALA A 48 -2.65 4.93 -13.05
CA ALA A 48 -1.70 4.56 -12.01
C ALA A 48 -0.36 5.28 -12.22
N SER A 49 0.29 5.71 -11.13
CA SER A 49 1.59 6.37 -11.20
C SER A 49 2.69 5.33 -11.39
N LYS A 50 3.39 5.35 -12.54
CA LYS A 50 4.50 4.43 -12.84
C LYS A 50 5.65 4.53 -11.84
N THR A 51 5.91 5.71 -11.30
CA THR A 51 7.01 5.94 -10.34
C THR A 51 6.68 5.45 -8.92
N LYS A 52 5.39 5.35 -8.57
CA LYS A 52 4.92 4.87 -7.27
C LYS A 52 4.47 3.40 -7.29
N LEU A 53 4.36 2.80 -8.48
CA LEU A 53 3.91 1.43 -8.64
C LEU A 53 4.98 0.47 -8.14
N GLN A 54 4.62 -0.38 -7.18
CA GLN A 54 5.42 -1.50 -6.68
C GLN A 54 4.92 -2.77 -7.36
N TYR A 55 5.66 -3.28 -8.36
CA TYR A 55 5.15 -4.31 -9.27
C TYR A 55 5.63 -5.71 -8.87
N VAL A 56 4.70 -6.51 -8.32
CA VAL A 56 4.92 -7.93 -7.98
C VAL A 56 6.14 -8.11 -7.07
N GLU A 57 6.17 -7.33 -6.00
CA GLU A 57 7.22 -7.39 -4.98
C GLU A 57 6.77 -8.26 -3.79
N THR A 58 7.72 -8.90 -3.11
CA THR A 58 7.46 -9.75 -1.93
C THR A 58 7.20 -8.94 -0.66
N GLU A 59 7.71 -7.70 -0.62
CA GLU A 59 7.44 -6.73 0.43
C GLU A 59 7.10 -5.38 -0.21
N VAL A 60 5.99 -4.76 0.20
CA VAL A 60 5.51 -3.50 -0.37
C VAL A 60 5.16 -2.49 0.71
N LYS A 61 5.35 -1.21 0.41
CA LYS A 61 4.89 -0.08 1.23
C LYS A 61 3.40 0.16 0.95
N TYR A 62 2.55 0.04 1.98
CA TYR A 62 1.11 0.34 1.92
C TYR A 62 0.66 1.07 3.18
N LEU A 63 0.00 2.24 3.03
CA LEU A 63 -0.49 3.08 4.14
C LEU A 63 0.54 3.29 5.28
N ARG A 64 1.80 3.55 4.91
CA ARG A 64 2.95 3.74 5.83
C ARG A 64 3.39 2.47 6.59
N HIS A 65 2.94 1.31 6.18
CA HIS A 65 3.42 0.01 6.64
C HIS A 65 4.23 -0.67 5.54
N LEU A 66 5.18 -1.51 5.93
CA LEU A 66 5.76 -2.54 5.08
C LEU A 66 4.93 -3.81 5.27
N VAL A 67 4.39 -4.33 4.18
CA VAL A 67 3.57 -5.53 4.15
C VAL A 67 4.34 -6.60 3.40
N SER A 68 4.54 -7.75 4.03
CA SER A 68 5.16 -8.94 3.45
C SER A 68 4.34 -10.18 3.79
N GLU A 69 4.75 -11.33 3.28
CA GLU A 69 4.08 -12.61 3.55
C GLU A 69 3.88 -12.85 5.05
N GLY A 70 2.61 -12.91 5.48
CA GLY A 70 2.24 -13.17 6.87
C GLY A 70 2.68 -12.11 7.89
N SER A 71 3.24 -10.98 7.47
CA SER A 71 3.79 -9.98 8.40
C SER A 71 3.53 -8.53 7.96
N GLN A 72 3.34 -7.66 8.95
CA GLN A 72 3.21 -6.22 8.77
C GLN A 72 4.14 -5.51 9.75
N LYS A 73 4.93 -4.56 9.25
CA LYS A 73 5.82 -3.73 10.06
C LYS A 73 5.53 -2.26 9.81
N ILE A 74 5.72 -1.43 10.82
CA ILE A 74 5.76 0.03 10.61
C ILE A 74 6.98 0.33 9.75
N ASN A 75 6.83 1.17 8.73
CA ASN A 75 7.96 1.56 7.88
C ASN A 75 9.11 2.10 8.77
N PRO A 76 10.33 1.53 8.72
CA PRO A 76 11.45 1.96 9.54
C PRO A 76 11.82 3.43 9.32
N GLU A 77 11.54 4.00 8.14
CA GLU A 77 11.72 5.43 7.88
C GLU A 77 10.83 6.28 8.81
N ARG A 78 9.61 5.82 9.12
CA ARG A 78 8.71 6.50 10.05
C ARG A 78 9.20 6.38 11.49
N ILE A 79 9.71 5.20 11.86
CA ILE A 79 10.28 4.98 13.20
C ILE A 79 11.46 5.92 13.40
N LYS A 80 12.38 5.95 12.43
CA LYS A 80 13.53 6.84 12.43
C LYS A 80 13.12 8.30 12.52
N GLY A 81 12.14 8.72 11.71
CA GLY A 81 11.60 10.08 11.77
C GLY A 81 11.00 10.48 13.11
N ILE A 82 10.50 9.54 13.92
CA ILE A 82 10.03 9.82 15.29
C ILE A 82 11.18 9.84 16.28
N VAL A 83 12.10 8.88 16.19
CA VAL A 83 13.26 8.75 17.09
C VAL A 83 14.21 9.95 16.95
N ASP A 84 14.39 10.45 15.73
CA ASP A 84 15.28 11.58 15.45
C ASP A 84 14.66 12.95 15.81
N LEU A 85 13.39 13.00 16.25
CA LEU A 85 12.78 14.26 16.65
C LEU A 85 13.38 14.78 17.96
N PRO A 86 13.66 16.10 18.06
CA PRO A 86 14.10 16.69 19.31
C PRO A 86 13.01 16.54 20.37
N LEU A 87 13.41 16.36 21.62
CA LEU A 87 12.45 16.28 22.72
C LEU A 87 11.61 17.57 22.76
N PRO A 88 10.27 17.45 22.78
CA PRO A 88 9.40 18.61 22.87
C PRO A 88 9.67 19.34 24.19
N LYS A 89 9.86 20.65 24.10
CA LYS A 89 10.14 21.52 25.26
C LYS A 89 8.87 22.15 25.82
N THR A 90 7.80 22.17 25.02
CA THR A 90 6.53 22.81 25.40
C THR A 90 5.35 21.84 25.32
N ARG A 91 4.32 22.09 26.14
CA ARG A 91 3.03 21.37 26.03
C ARG A 91 2.40 21.49 24.63
N ARG A 92 2.66 22.59 23.92
CA ARG A 92 2.16 22.80 22.55
C ARG A 92 2.86 21.88 21.55
N GLU A 93 4.16 21.69 21.68
CA GLU A 93 4.94 20.75 20.85
C GLU A 93 4.55 19.31 21.17
N LEU A 94 4.40 18.96 22.45
CA LEU A 94 3.98 17.63 22.86
C LEU A 94 2.62 17.25 22.25
N ARG A 95 1.64 18.17 22.23
CA ARG A 95 0.33 17.94 21.60
C ARG A 95 0.36 17.68 20.09
N LYS A 96 1.47 17.95 19.39
CA LYS A 96 1.60 17.62 17.96
C LYS A 96 1.93 16.13 17.72
N PHE A 97 2.35 15.41 18.76
CA PHE A 97 2.68 13.99 18.67
C PHE A 97 1.46 13.07 18.84
N TRP A 98 0.39 13.57 19.45
CA TRP A 98 -0.85 12.85 19.77
C TRP A 98 -1.97 13.31 18.84
#